data_AF-A0A8J4XVK4-F1
#
_entry.id   AF-A0A8J4XVK4-F1
#
_cell.length_a   1.000
_cell.length_b   1.000
_cell.length_c   1.000
_cell.angle_alpha   90.00
_cell.angle_beta   90.00
_cell.angle_gamma   90.00
#
_symmetry.space_group_name_H-M   'P 1'
#
loop_
_entity.id
_entity.type
_entity.pdbx_description
1 polymer ?
#
loop_
_entity_poly.entity_id
_entity_poly.type
_entity_poly.pdbx_seq_one_letter_code
_entity_poly.pdbx_strand_id
1 'polypeptide(L)'
;MGVEPTNQQTSSSDDGHCTRTRNTPENDSLQLFRRVSENVVWDSYIASSIKESTREKRGKGVWSKVGGPTKVPSNWPDFLRDPTNKEELFQFLSDKVGSNDWPDGKEVFIISGTDVISRGSDRSMP
;
A
#
# COMPACT_ATOMS: atom_id res chain seq x y z
N MET A 1 -12.03 31.78 -44.12
CA MET A 1 -11.07 32.91 -44.17
C MET A 1 -11.06 33.52 -42.79
N GLY A 2 -9.99 33.27 -42.04
CA GLY A 2 -9.87 33.70 -40.65
C GLY A 2 -9.65 35.20 -40.54
N VAL A 3 -10.17 35.78 -39.46
CA VAL A 3 -9.84 37.13 -39.01
C VAL A 3 -8.76 37.02 -37.94
N GLU A 4 -7.54 37.40 -38.29
CA GLU A 4 -6.51 37.76 -37.30
C GLU A 4 -6.79 39.19 -36.83
N PRO A 5 -6.77 39.48 -35.51
CA PRO A 5 -6.51 40.82 -35.05
C PRO A 5 -5.01 41.02 -34.91
N THR A 6 -4.53 41.96 -35.72
CA THR A 6 -3.30 42.73 -35.58
C THR A 6 -3.05 43.16 -34.14
N ASN A 7 -1.86 42.86 -33.62
CA ASN A 7 -1.19 43.79 -32.71
C ASN A 7 0.29 43.83 -33.09
N GLN A 8 0.61 44.79 -33.95
CA GLN A 8 1.98 45.27 -34.12
C GLN A 8 2.30 46.16 -32.93
N GLN A 9 3.45 45.94 -32.31
CA GLN A 9 4.14 46.99 -31.58
C GLN A 9 5.60 46.99 -32.07
N THR A 10 5.93 48.06 -32.80
CA THR A 10 7.22 48.33 -33.42
C THR A 10 8.11 49.17 -32.49
N SER A 11 9.36 48.78 -32.32
CA SER A 11 10.53 49.67 -32.08
C SER A 11 11.80 48.83 -32.23
N SER A 12 12.56 48.95 -33.32
CA SER A 12 13.65 49.91 -33.58
C SER A 12 14.99 49.53 -32.92
N SER A 13 15.94 49.20 -33.79
CA SER A 13 17.42 49.22 -33.73
C SER A 13 18.19 48.61 -32.56
N ASP A 14 19.05 47.67 -32.97
CA ASP A 14 20.47 47.54 -32.61
C ASP A 14 20.83 47.58 -31.12
N ASP A 15 21.03 46.40 -30.55
CA ASP A 15 22.36 45.97 -30.10
C ASP A 15 22.29 44.49 -29.71
N GLY A 16 23.31 43.72 -30.11
CA GLY A 16 23.36 42.27 -29.94
C GLY A 16 23.19 41.84 -28.49
N HIS A 17 21.96 41.47 -28.12
CA HIS A 17 21.66 40.79 -26.87
C HIS A 17 21.01 39.45 -27.21
N CYS A 18 21.72 38.36 -26.88
CA CYS A 18 21.19 37.00 -26.97
C CYS A 18 19.95 36.91 -26.09
N THR A 19 18.76 36.99 -26.71
CA THR A 19 17.50 36.76 -26.02
C THR A 19 17.39 35.27 -25.75
N ARG A 20 17.87 34.88 -24.57
CA ARG A 20 17.54 33.58 -23.97
C ARG A 20 16.03 33.54 -23.80
N THR A 21 15.33 32.89 -24.71
CA THR A 21 13.96 32.48 -24.50
C THR A 21 13.95 31.60 -23.26
N ARG A 22 13.49 32.15 -22.13
CA ARG A 22 13.03 31.31 -21.03
C ARG A 22 11.78 30.65 -21.55
N ASN A 23 11.92 29.41 -22.01
CA ASN A 23 10.79 28.52 -22.10
C ASN A 23 10.18 28.49 -20.70
N THR A 24 9.04 29.15 -20.52
CA THR A 24 8.17 28.89 -19.38
C THR A 24 7.88 27.39 -19.45
N PRO A 25 8.28 26.56 -18.48
CA PRO A 25 7.78 25.20 -18.46
C PRO A 25 6.26 25.33 -18.36
N GLU A 26 5.57 24.85 -19.40
CA GLU A 26 4.16 24.48 -19.26
C GLU A 26 4.08 23.73 -17.95
N ASN A 27 3.18 24.21 -17.10
CA ASN A 27 2.95 23.68 -15.78
C ASN A 27 2.26 22.32 -15.98
N ASP A 28 3.01 21.35 -16.50
CA ASP A 28 2.73 19.93 -16.39
C ASP A 28 2.60 19.72 -14.91
N SER A 29 1.35 19.74 -14.49
CA SER A 29 0.96 19.54 -13.12
C SER A 29 1.46 18.14 -12.82
N LEU A 30 2.64 18.07 -12.20
CA LEU A 30 3.08 16.91 -11.44
C LEU A 30 2.07 16.82 -10.30
N GLN A 31 0.89 16.29 -10.62
CA GLN A 31 -0.08 15.83 -9.67
C GLN A 31 0.69 14.79 -8.88
N LEU A 32 1.21 15.22 -7.73
CA LEU A 32 1.78 14.33 -6.74
C LEU A 32 0.62 13.46 -6.27
N PHE A 33 0.35 12.40 -7.03
CA PHE A 33 -0.64 11.40 -6.70
C PHE A 33 -0.18 10.77 -5.39
N ARG A 34 -0.72 11.28 -4.29
CA ARG A 34 -0.62 10.62 -2.99
C ARG A 34 -1.42 9.33 -3.09
N ARG A 35 -0.78 8.26 -3.55
CA ARG A 35 -1.29 6.91 -3.37
C ARG A 35 -1.31 6.65 -1.87
N VAL A 36 -2.50 6.43 -1.33
CA VAL A 36 -2.68 6.03 0.07
C VAL A 36 -2.71 4.52 0.08
N SER A 37 -1.62 3.91 0.57
CA SER A 37 -1.55 2.47 0.78
C SER A 37 -1.83 2.11 2.24
N GLU A 38 -2.51 0.99 2.43
CA GLU A 38 -2.74 0.39 3.75
C GLU A 38 -1.88 -0.88 3.87
N ASN A 39 -1.11 -0.96 4.95
CA ASN A 39 -0.23 -2.11 5.20
C ASN A 39 -0.80 -2.95 6.35
N VAL A 40 -1.11 -4.20 6.06
CA VAL A 40 -1.48 -5.22 7.04
C VAL A 40 -0.24 -6.06 7.34
N VAL A 41 0.20 -6.09 8.59
CA VAL A 41 1.41 -6.80 8.99
C VAL A 41 1.09 -7.79 10.10
N TRP A 42 1.36 -9.07 9.86
CA TRP A 42 1.12 -10.13 10.82
C TRP A 42 2.39 -10.44 11.64
N ASP A 43 2.21 -10.59 12.96
CA ASP A 43 3.31 -10.91 13.85
C ASP A 43 3.77 -12.36 13.68
N SER A 44 4.93 -12.57 13.05
CA SER A 44 5.42 -13.91 12.72
C SER A 44 6.50 -14.39 13.67
N TYR A 45 6.46 -15.68 14.02
CA TYR A 45 7.48 -16.33 14.84
C TYR A 45 8.44 -17.09 13.94
N ILE A 46 9.48 -16.40 13.50
CA ILE A 46 10.53 -17.04 12.71
C ILE A 46 11.36 -17.92 13.65
N ALA A 47 11.67 -19.15 13.21
CA ALA A 47 12.54 -20.05 13.93
C ALA A 47 13.85 -19.35 14.30
N SER A 48 14.41 -19.68 15.47
CA SER A 48 15.60 -19.06 16.07
C SER A 48 15.53 -17.55 16.35
N SER A 49 14.36 -16.92 16.22
CA SER A 49 14.17 -15.52 16.64
C SER A 49 14.03 -15.38 18.16
N ILE A 50 14.33 -14.18 18.67
CA ILE A 50 14.10 -13.81 20.08
C ILE A 50 12.62 -13.95 20.45
N LYS A 51 11.71 -13.69 19.49
CA LYS A 51 10.27 -13.84 19.71
C LYS A 51 9.89 -15.29 19.96
N GLU A 52 10.48 -16.24 19.21
CA GLU A 52 10.21 -17.67 19.38
C GLU A 52 10.73 -18.19 20.73
N SER A 53 11.97 -17.88 21.09
CA SER A 53 12.54 -18.32 22.38
C SER A 53 11.83 -17.73 23.61
N THR A 54 11.29 -16.52 23.50
CA THR A 54 10.45 -15.92 24.55
C THR A 54 9.09 -16.61 24.63
N ARG A 55 8.61 -17.14 23.50
CA ARG A 55 7.30 -17.79 23.42
C ARG A 55 7.31 -19.21 23.96
N GLU A 56 8.34 -19.99 23.66
CA GLU A 56 8.49 -21.37 24.17
C GLU A 56 8.28 -21.44 25.70
N LYS A 57 8.74 -20.42 26.42
CA LYS A 57 8.62 -20.29 27.88
C LYS A 57 7.20 -20.03 28.40
N ARG A 58 6.24 -19.71 27.54
CA ARG A 58 4.85 -19.42 27.93
C ARG A 58 3.98 -20.67 28.06
N GLY A 59 4.43 -21.85 27.63
CA GLY A 59 3.62 -23.09 27.69
C GLY A 59 2.63 -23.24 26.53
N LYS A 60 2.04 -24.43 26.38
CA LYS A 60 1.12 -24.77 25.28
C LYS A 60 -0.29 -24.22 25.55
N GLY A 61 -0.84 -23.52 24.57
CA GLY A 61 -2.26 -23.14 24.55
C GLY A 61 -3.17 -24.28 24.15
N VAL A 62 -4.46 -23.98 23.98
CA VAL A 62 -5.46 -24.92 23.45
C VAL A 62 -5.56 -24.76 21.94
N TRP A 63 -5.20 -25.81 21.18
CA TRP A 63 -5.37 -25.82 19.73
C TRP A 63 -6.85 -25.80 19.35
N SER A 64 -7.20 -25.03 18.32
CA SER A 64 -8.53 -24.93 17.76
C SER A 64 -8.45 -24.54 16.29
N LYS A 65 -9.05 -25.36 15.41
CA LYS A 65 -9.03 -25.14 13.97
C LYS A 65 -9.68 -23.80 13.59
N VAL A 66 -8.95 -22.94 12.89
CA VAL A 66 -9.48 -21.65 12.42
C VAL A 66 -10.20 -21.80 11.07
N GLY A 67 -11.33 -21.11 10.93
CA GLY A 67 -12.09 -21.05 9.68
C GLY A 67 -13.34 -20.19 9.81
N GLY A 68 -13.99 -19.90 8.67
CA GLY A 68 -15.20 -19.09 8.62
C GLY A 68 -16.36 -19.56 9.55
N PRO A 69 -16.68 -20.86 9.63
CA PRO A 69 -17.73 -21.35 10.53
C PRO A 69 -17.22 -21.62 11.96
N THR A 70 -15.94 -21.42 12.25
CA THR A 70 -15.39 -21.68 13.58
C THR A 70 -15.93 -20.66 14.58
N LYS A 71 -16.34 -21.14 15.75
CA LYS A 71 -16.76 -20.27 16.85
C LYS A 71 -15.59 -19.36 17.28
N VAL A 72 -15.90 -18.08 17.48
CA VAL A 72 -14.94 -17.12 18.03
C VAL A 72 -14.46 -17.58 19.41
N PRO A 73 -13.13 -17.62 19.67
CA PRO A 73 -12.60 -18.00 20.97
C PRO A 73 -13.16 -17.12 22.10
N SER A 74 -13.59 -17.74 23.19
CA SER A 74 -13.99 -17.00 24.40
C SER A 74 -12.80 -16.54 25.24
N ASN A 75 -11.69 -17.29 25.19
CA ASN A 75 -10.44 -16.97 25.87
C ASN A 75 -9.33 -16.71 24.84
N TRP A 76 -9.28 -15.48 24.33
CA TRP A 76 -8.27 -15.04 23.37
C TRP A 76 -6.83 -15.21 23.87
N PRO A 77 -6.48 -14.84 25.13
CA PRO A 77 -5.13 -15.05 25.64
C PRO A 77 -4.64 -16.50 25.54
N ASP A 78 -5.50 -17.47 25.82
CA ASP A 78 -5.17 -18.89 25.79
C ASP A 78 -5.18 -19.47 24.37
N PHE A 79 -6.13 -19.05 23.53
CA PHE A 79 -6.17 -19.40 22.11
C PHE A 79 -4.91 -18.89 21.38
N LEU A 80 -4.58 -17.61 21.58
CA LEU A 80 -3.37 -16.99 21.03
C LEU A 80 -2.10 -17.47 21.73
N ARG A 81 -2.18 -18.42 22.67
CA ARG A 81 -1.02 -19.07 23.32
C ARG A 81 -0.47 -20.24 22.51
N ASP A 82 -1.29 -20.81 21.63
CA ASP A 82 -0.84 -21.80 20.65
C ASP A 82 -0.31 -21.10 19.38
N PRO A 83 0.91 -21.40 18.91
CA PRO A 83 1.46 -20.79 17.71
C PRO A 83 0.68 -21.17 16.44
N THR A 84 0.22 -22.42 16.35
CA THR A 84 -0.57 -22.94 15.21
C THR A 84 -1.86 -22.16 15.05
N ASN A 85 -2.57 -21.90 16.15
CA ASN A 85 -3.80 -21.10 16.12
C ASN A 85 -3.57 -19.70 15.55
N LYS A 86 -2.43 -19.10 15.88
CA LYS A 86 -2.06 -17.76 15.44
C LYS A 86 -1.67 -17.75 13.96
N GLU A 87 -0.91 -18.75 13.52
CA GLU A 87 -0.56 -18.96 12.11
C GLU A 87 -1.83 -19.16 11.26
N GLU A 88 -2.71 -20.09 11.66
CA GLU A 88 -3.98 -20.33 10.98
C GLU A 88 -4.88 -19.08 10.97
N LEU A 89 -4.91 -18.32 12.08
CA LEU A 89 -5.67 -17.06 12.16
C LEU A 89 -5.15 -16.01 11.17
N PHE A 90 -3.83 -15.82 11.11
CA PHE A 90 -3.24 -14.81 10.22
C PHE A 90 -3.35 -15.21 8.76
N GLN A 91 -3.22 -16.49 8.45
CA GLN A 91 -3.49 -16.99 7.10
C GLN A 91 -4.95 -16.74 6.71
N PHE A 92 -5.90 -17.13 7.56
CA PHE A 92 -7.31 -16.92 7.31
C PHE A 92 -7.66 -15.43 7.11
N LEU A 93 -7.11 -14.54 7.95
CA LEU A 93 -7.33 -13.11 7.81
C LEU A 93 -6.67 -12.55 6.55
N SER A 94 -5.47 -13.01 6.19
CA SER A 94 -4.81 -12.64 4.92
C SER A 94 -5.68 -12.97 3.73
N ASP A 95 -6.27 -14.16 3.71
CA ASP A 95 -7.15 -14.59 2.62
C ASP A 95 -8.41 -13.72 2.54
N LYS A 96 -8.98 -13.33 3.70
CA LYS A 96 -10.17 -12.46 3.75
C LYS A 96 -9.86 -11.02 3.35
N VAL A 97 -8.76 -10.45 3.85
CA VAL A 97 -8.28 -9.10 3.49
C VAL A 97 -7.91 -9.06 2.01
N GLY A 98 -7.23 -10.10 1.53
CA GLY A 98 -6.89 -10.26 0.12
C GLY A 98 -8.14 -10.29 -0.74
N SER A 99 -9.10 -11.16 -0.41
CA SER A 99 -10.33 -11.33 -1.20
C SER A 99 -11.35 -10.18 -1.07
N ASN A 100 -11.06 -9.15 -0.28
CA ASN A 100 -11.94 -8.01 -0.11
C ASN A 100 -11.86 -7.05 -1.31
N ASP A 101 -12.98 -6.46 -1.68
CA ASP A 101 -13.04 -5.39 -2.67
C ASP A 101 -12.58 -4.08 -2.03
N TRP A 102 -11.42 -3.60 -2.44
CA TRP A 102 -10.84 -2.35 -1.95
C TRP A 102 -11.26 -1.18 -2.85
N PRO A 103 -11.54 0.02 -2.28
CA PRO A 103 -11.91 1.19 -3.08
C PRO A 103 -10.85 1.57 -4.12
N ASP A 104 -11.29 2.06 -5.27
CA ASP A 104 -10.42 2.40 -6.39
C ASP A 104 -9.30 3.39 -6.03
N GLY A 105 -8.07 3.04 -6.39
CA GLY A 105 -6.87 3.83 -6.10
C GLY A 105 -6.34 3.68 -4.68
N LYS A 106 -6.85 2.69 -3.93
CA LYS A 106 -6.20 2.18 -2.72
C LYS A 106 -5.35 0.97 -3.08
N GLU A 107 -4.20 0.87 -2.42
CA GLU A 107 -3.31 -0.28 -2.52
C GLU A 107 -3.18 -0.90 -1.15
N VAL A 108 -3.36 -2.22 -1.06
CA VAL A 108 -3.24 -2.96 0.19
C VAL A 108 -2.07 -3.93 0.10
N PHE A 109 -1.16 -3.84 1.05
CA PHE A 109 -0.05 -4.77 1.21
C PHE A 109 -0.31 -5.66 2.42
N ILE A 110 -0.28 -6.96 2.21
CA ILE A 110 -0.39 -7.97 3.28
C ILE A 110 0.99 -8.60 3.46
N ILE A 111 1.56 -8.44 4.64
CA ILE A 111 2.87 -8.98 5.01
C ILE A 111 2.64 -10.15 5.98
N SER A 112 2.93 -11.36 5.50
CA SER A 112 2.83 -12.60 6.27
C SER A 112 4.19 -13.28 6.29
N GLY A 113 4.87 -13.26 7.44
CA GLY A 113 6.23 -13.76 7.56
C GLY A 113 7.19 -12.95 6.69
N THR A 114 7.79 -13.62 5.71
CA THR A 114 8.69 -13.01 4.71
C THR A 114 7.98 -12.62 3.42
N ASP A 115 6.72 -13.00 3.27
CA ASP A 115 5.98 -12.82 2.03
C ASP A 115 5.21 -11.51 2.04
N VAL A 116 5.20 -10.83 0.90
CA VAL A 116 4.45 -9.59 0.66
C VAL A 116 3.51 -9.81 -0.50
N ILE A 117 2.21 -9.63 -0.25
CA ILE A 117 1.17 -9.69 -1.26
C ILE A 117 0.64 -8.27 -1.46
N SER A 118 0.75 -7.72 -2.68
CA SER A 118 0.14 -6.44 -3.05
C SER A 118 -1.17 -6.66 -3.80
N ARG A 119 -2.19 -5.86 -3.47
CA ARG A 119 -3.38 -5.66 -4.31
C ARG A 119 -3.57 -4.18 -4.56
N GLY A 120 -3.44 -3.78 -5.82
CA GLY A 120 -3.85 -2.46 -6.31
C GLY A 120 -4.92 -2.62 -7.37
N SER A 121 -5.98 -1.83 -7.30
CA SER A 121 -6.89 -1.62 -8.44
C SER A 121 -6.13 -0.83 -9.50
N ASP A 122 -5.74 -1.46 -10.61
CA ASP A 122 -5.05 -0.77 -11.69
C ASP A 122 -6.01 0.23 -12.35
N ARG A 123 -5.69 1.52 -12.26
CA ARG A 123 -6.35 2.49 -13.12
C ARG A 123 -5.61 2.45 -14.45
N SER A 124 -6.19 1.79 -15.45
CA SER A 124 -5.83 2.06 -16.84
C SER A 124 -5.89 3.57 -17.03
N MET A 125 -4.73 4.20 -17.19
CA MET A 125 -4.64 5.60 -17.59
C MET A 125 -5.36 5.75 -18.95
N PRO A 126 -6.20 6.79 -19.15
CA PRO A 126 -6.74 7.12 -20.46
C PRO A 126 -5.66 7.65 -21.41
#